data_AF-A0A0F9IXJ6-F1
#
_entry.id   AF-A0A0F9IXJ6-F1
#
_cell.length_a   1.000
_cell.length_b   1.000
_cell.length_c   1.000
_cell.angle_alpha   90.00
_cell.angle_beta   90.00
_cell.angle_gamma   90.00
#
_symmetry.space_group_name_H-M   'P 1'
#
loop_
_entity.id
_entity.type
_entity.pdbx_description
1 polymer ?
#
loop_
_entity_poly.entity_id
_entity_poly.type
_entity_poly.pdbx_seq_one_letter_code
_entity_poly.pdbx_strand_id
1 'polypeptide(L)'
;MNKIIARFRDSKLRRFIRKHQKYAPILFFIGGFIFDTLTLGRIDRTYDLVVLCLHMSCLTLTIFAYNLADDGRWNNTLLERFEEFFPLAIQFFFGGLSSAYVIYFSRSVSLSKTATFFFILIALLLANEFLKKRISNKYLQFSVYFFISFTFFTFMIPVFVKDMGLEIFIISGLVSLGSTLVLLLLIYWTSPSTRAEIRLPKLLAIIATIYTFINLMYFFNLIPPVPLALDYGMVAHRISIKNHKYIVSYEKHEDYVFWRDYSKRFHYTPEENVYVFSSVFAPTDFKRSIIHRWKWYNDSMEKWENVEDIGFEITGGRDEGFRGYTYKNNVKPGQWEVDVVTNEGLVLGVVTFEIVMSDSLTVKKLKEKLF
;
A
#
# COMPACT_ATOMS: atom_id res chain seq x y z
N MET A 1 -28.14 21.60 -32.43
CA MET A 1 -27.73 21.22 -31.06
C MET A 1 -28.87 20.75 -30.13
N ASN A 2 -30.15 21.03 -30.42
CA ASN A 2 -31.25 20.77 -29.47
C ASN A 2 -31.93 19.38 -29.54
N LYS A 3 -31.80 18.63 -30.64
CA LYS A 3 -32.47 17.30 -30.79
C LYS A 3 -31.81 16.17 -29.99
N ILE A 4 -30.49 16.21 -29.80
CA ILE A 4 -29.73 15.18 -29.06
C ILE A 4 -30.00 15.30 -27.55
N ILE A 5 -30.00 16.53 -27.03
CA ILE A 5 -30.31 16.84 -25.62
C ILE A 5 -31.77 16.47 -25.28
N ALA A 6 -32.71 16.72 -26.20
CA ALA A 6 -34.11 16.33 -26.05
C ALA A 6 -34.31 14.79 -26.07
N ARG A 7 -33.58 14.06 -26.94
CA ARG A 7 -33.62 12.59 -26.97
C ARG A 7 -33.06 11.96 -25.69
N PHE A 8 -32.01 12.54 -25.12
CA PHE A 8 -31.46 12.09 -23.85
C PHE A 8 -32.44 12.35 -22.70
N ARG A 9 -33.22 13.43 -22.79
CA ARG A 9 -34.17 13.85 -21.75
C ARG A 9 -35.30 12.85 -21.51
N ASP A 10 -35.76 12.13 -22.53
CA ASP A 10 -36.84 11.13 -22.43
C ASP A 10 -36.35 9.67 -22.49
N SER A 11 -35.04 9.45 -22.57
CA SER A 11 -34.44 8.11 -22.70
C SER A 11 -34.71 7.21 -21.48
N LYS A 12 -34.92 5.91 -21.75
CA LYS A 12 -35.00 4.86 -20.71
C LYS A 12 -33.75 4.86 -19.81
N LEU A 13 -32.58 5.17 -20.38
CA LEU A 13 -31.31 5.31 -19.68
C LEU A 13 -31.35 6.43 -18.64
N ARG A 14 -31.84 7.63 -18.97
CA ARG A 14 -31.96 8.74 -18.01
C ARG A 14 -32.93 8.42 -16.89
N ARG A 15 -34.07 7.78 -17.19
CA ARG A 15 -35.04 7.33 -16.16
C ARG A 15 -34.43 6.27 -15.25
N PHE A 16 -33.66 5.34 -15.79
CA PHE A 16 -32.92 4.33 -15.02
C PHE A 16 -31.85 4.96 -14.11
N ILE A 17 -31.05 5.91 -14.64
CA ILE A 17 -30.04 6.64 -13.88
C ILE A 17 -30.68 7.45 -12.75
N ARG A 18 -31.78 8.18 -13.02
CA ARG A 18 -32.51 8.93 -11.99
C ARG A 18 -33.07 8.01 -10.90
N LYS A 19 -33.62 6.85 -11.28
CA LYS A 19 -34.14 5.85 -10.33
C LYS A 19 -33.04 5.29 -9.41
N HIS A 20 -31.80 5.22 -9.89
CA HIS A 20 -30.64 4.69 -9.15
C HIS A 20 -29.63 5.77 -8.75
N GLN A 21 -30.01 7.05 -8.77
CA GLN A 21 -29.11 8.18 -8.51
C GLN A 21 -28.47 8.11 -7.11
N LYS A 22 -29.14 7.45 -6.16
CA LYS A 22 -28.61 7.16 -4.81
C LYS A 22 -27.31 6.35 -4.83
N TYR A 23 -27.10 5.51 -5.85
CA TYR A 23 -25.92 4.66 -6.00
C TYR A 23 -24.85 5.27 -6.90
N ALA A 24 -25.14 6.39 -7.59
CA ALA A 24 -24.20 7.01 -8.52
C ALA A 24 -22.86 7.38 -7.86
N PRO A 25 -22.80 7.97 -6.65
CA PRO A 25 -21.52 8.28 -6.02
C PRO A 25 -20.69 7.04 -5.72
N ILE A 26 -21.32 5.96 -5.26
CA ILE A 26 -20.67 4.66 -5.00
C ILE A 26 -20.11 4.07 -6.30
N LEU A 27 -20.88 4.13 -7.40
CA LEU A 27 -20.43 3.63 -8.71
C LEU A 27 -19.27 4.46 -9.28
N PHE A 28 -19.31 5.79 -9.14
CA PHE A 28 -18.19 6.65 -9.54
C PHE A 28 -16.95 6.40 -8.69
N PHE A 29 -17.13 6.20 -7.39
CA PHE A 29 -16.04 5.84 -6.48
C PHE A 29 -15.41 4.49 -6.86
N ILE A 30 -16.21 3.44 -7.06
CA ILE A 30 -15.71 2.13 -7.51
C ILE A 30 -15.03 2.24 -8.88
N GLY A 31 -15.62 2.98 -9.81
CA GLY A 31 -15.05 3.21 -11.14
C GLY A 31 -13.71 3.95 -11.08
N GLY A 32 -13.61 4.98 -10.24
CA GLY A 32 -12.36 5.70 -9.99
C GLY A 32 -11.30 4.79 -9.38
N PHE A 33 -11.66 3.99 -8.37
CA PHE A 33 -10.74 3.02 -7.75
C PHE A 33 -10.25 1.95 -8.74
N ILE A 34 -11.13 1.44 -9.60
CA ILE A 34 -10.74 0.50 -10.68
C ILE A 34 -9.80 1.19 -11.67
N PHE A 35 -10.09 2.42 -12.07
CA PHE A 35 -9.23 3.21 -12.96
C PHE A 35 -7.84 3.44 -12.33
N ASP A 36 -7.79 3.80 -11.05
CA ASP A 36 -6.55 3.98 -10.31
C ASP A 36 -5.77 2.66 -10.23
N THR A 37 -6.46 1.53 -9.99
CA THR A 37 -5.84 0.20 -9.95
C THR A 37 -5.21 -0.17 -11.30
N LEU A 38 -5.82 0.24 -12.42
CA LEU A 38 -5.31 -0.01 -13.77
C LEU A 38 -4.21 0.96 -14.20
N THR A 39 -4.16 2.16 -13.62
CA THR A 39 -3.20 3.22 -14.01
C THR A 39 -1.98 3.29 -13.10
N LEU A 40 -2.13 3.01 -11.81
CA LEU A 40 -1.05 2.97 -10.82
C LEU A 40 -0.32 1.64 -10.92
N GLY A 41 0.74 1.65 -11.73
CA GLY A 41 1.52 0.46 -12.05
C GLY A 41 2.60 0.17 -11.00
N ARG A 42 3.50 1.11 -10.75
CA ARG A 42 4.71 0.91 -9.93
C ARG A 42 4.88 2.07 -8.96
N ILE A 43 5.10 1.73 -7.69
CA ILE A 43 5.32 2.68 -6.59
C ILE A 43 6.42 3.72 -6.90
N ASP A 44 7.47 3.30 -7.63
CA ASP A 44 8.64 4.13 -7.92
C ASP A 44 8.62 4.79 -9.31
N ARG A 45 7.53 4.63 -10.08
CA ARG A 45 7.44 5.26 -11.40
C ARG A 45 7.44 6.78 -11.22
N THR A 46 8.31 7.46 -11.95
CA THR A 46 8.40 8.94 -11.91
C THR A 46 7.04 9.61 -12.13
N TYR A 47 6.23 9.08 -13.04
CA TYR A 47 4.85 9.53 -13.26
C TYR A 47 4.00 9.43 -11.99
N ASP A 48 3.95 8.26 -11.35
CA ASP A 48 3.16 8.02 -10.14
C ASP A 48 3.62 8.93 -8.99
N LEU A 49 4.94 9.09 -8.79
CA LEU A 49 5.50 9.99 -7.79
C LEU A 49 5.12 11.46 -8.03
N VAL A 50 5.23 11.93 -9.27
CA VAL A 50 4.84 13.30 -9.64
C VAL A 50 3.35 13.51 -9.40
N VAL A 51 2.51 12.55 -9.79
CA VAL A 51 1.06 12.61 -9.58
C VAL A 51 0.73 12.71 -8.09
N LEU A 52 1.33 11.87 -7.24
CA LEU A 52 1.12 11.93 -5.78
C LEU A 52 1.59 13.26 -5.17
N CYS A 53 2.77 13.76 -5.57
CA CYS A 53 3.29 15.05 -5.14
C CYS A 53 2.36 16.20 -5.53
N LEU A 54 1.82 16.17 -6.76
CA LEU A 54 0.84 17.15 -7.24
C LEU A 54 -0.45 17.05 -6.43
N HIS A 55 -0.95 15.85 -6.16
CA HIS A 55 -2.17 15.67 -5.35
C HIS A 55 -1.98 16.21 -3.93
N MET A 56 -0.86 15.91 -3.26
CA MET A 56 -0.60 16.47 -1.92
C MET A 56 -0.42 17.98 -1.93
N SER A 57 0.29 18.52 -2.91
CA SER A 57 0.48 19.97 -3.04
C SER A 57 -0.85 20.68 -3.29
N CYS A 58 -1.64 20.18 -4.24
CA CYS A 58 -2.96 20.72 -4.55
C CYS A 58 -3.94 20.57 -3.38
N LEU A 59 -3.92 19.46 -2.64
CA LEU A 59 -4.72 19.28 -1.43
C LEU A 59 -4.37 20.35 -0.39
N THR A 60 -3.08 20.55 -0.13
CA THR A 60 -2.56 21.57 0.81
C THR A 60 -3.02 22.97 0.43
N LEU A 61 -2.84 23.34 -0.85
CA LEU A 61 -3.23 24.65 -1.38
C LEU A 61 -4.74 24.85 -1.36
N THR A 62 -5.53 23.82 -1.67
CA THR A 62 -6.99 23.90 -1.68
C THR A 62 -7.54 24.01 -0.26
N ILE A 63 -6.97 23.30 0.72
CA ILE A 63 -7.34 23.45 2.14
C ILE A 63 -7.04 24.86 2.63
N PHE A 64 -5.88 25.41 2.26
CA PHE A 64 -5.54 26.80 2.54
C PHE A 64 -6.55 27.76 1.92
N ALA A 65 -6.87 27.61 0.63
CA ALA A 65 -7.84 28.45 -0.06
C ALA A 65 -9.24 28.36 0.55
N TYR A 66 -9.69 27.15 0.89
CA TYR A 66 -10.98 26.89 1.49
C TYR A 66 -11.17 27.59 2.84
N ASN A 67 -10.21 27.49 3.75
CA ASN A 67 -10.33 28.09 5.08
C ASN A 67 -10.26 29.64 5.06
N LEU A 68 -9.81 30.23 3.96
CA LEU A 68 -9.74 31.68 3.76
C LEU A 68 -10.98 32.23 3.04
N ALA A 69 -11.79 31.37 2.42
CA ALA A 69 -12.97 31.78 1.64
C ALA A 69 -14.03 32.42 2.55
N ASP A 70 -14.27 31.84 3.73
CA ASP A 70 -15.25 32.36 4.71
C ASP A 70 -14.93 33.79 5.19
N ASP A 71 -13.67 34.22 5.10
CA ASP A 71 -13.24 35.58 5.47
C ASP A 71 -13.32 36.58 4.30
N GLY A 72 -13.90 36.19 3.16
CA GLY A 72 -14.04 37.03 1.97
C GLY A 72 -12.70 37.36 1.29
N ARG A 73 -11.65 36.58 1.57
CA ARG A 73 -10.29 36.86 1.08
C ARG A 73 -10.16 36.78 -0.43
N TRP A 74 -11.05 36.07 -1.09
CA TRP A 74 -11.02 35.91 -2.55
C TRP A 74 -12.00 36.84 -3.27
N ASN A 75 -12.73 37.71 -2.56
CA ASN A 75 -13.63 38.68 -3.17
C ASN A 75 -12.90 39.56 -4.20
N ASN A 76 -13.48 39.72 -5.40
CA ASN A 76 -12.91 40.42 -6.56
C ASN A 76 -11.64 39.77 -7.14
N THR A 77 -11.34 38.52 -6.80
CA THR A 77 -10.23 37.77 -7.39
C THR A 77 -10.74 36.70 -8.37
N LEU A 78 -9.84 36.11 -9.16
CA LEU A 78 -10.19 34.98 -10.03
C LEU A 78 -10.69 33.76 -9.25
N LEU A 79 -10.31 33.63 -7.96
CA LEU A 79 -10.64 32.49 -7.11
C LEU A 79 -12.07 32.53 -6.54
N GLU A 80 -12.71 33.70 -6.50
CA GLU A 80 -14.10 33.87 -6.01
C GLU A 80 -15.07 32.91 -6.73
N ARG A 81 -14.91 32.78 -8.05
CA ARG A 81 -15.75 31.92 -8.89
C ARG A 81 -15.57 30.43 -8.60
N PHE A 82 -14.47 30.07 -7.93
CA PHE A 82 -14.09 28.70 -7.66
C PHE A 82 -14.34 28.27 -6.20
N GLU A 83 -14.75 29.18 -5.32
CA GLU A 83 -14.94 28.89 -3.89
C GLU A 83 -15.93 27.73 -3.63
N GLU A 84 -17.03 27.69 -4.38
CA GLU A 84 -18.03 26.62 -4.28
C GLU A 84 -17.45 25.23 -4.60
N PHE A 85 -16.37 25.19 -5.39
CA PHE A 85 -15.71 23.95 -5.81
C PHE A 85 -14.60 23.50 -4.87
N PHE A 86 -14.14 24.31 -3.91
CA PHE A 86 -13.07 23.91 -2.99
C PHE A 86 -13.39 22.64 -2.19
N PRO A 87 -14.59 22.45 -1.61
CA PRO A 87 -14.96 21.18 -0.97
C PRO A 87 -14.84 19.96 -1.89
N LEU A 88 -15.22 20.12 -3.16
CA LEU A 88 -15.16 19.06 -4.18
C LEU A 88 -13.71 18.75 -4.56
N ALA A 89 -12.87 19.78 -4.71
CA ALA A 89 -11.46 19.63 -4.99
C ALA A 89 -10.72 18.95 -3.82
N ILE A 90 -11.02 19.31 -2.56
CA ILE A 90 -10.48 18.64 -1.39
C ILE A 90 -10.87 17.15 -1.39
N GLN A 91 -12.15 16.85 -1.62
CA GLN A 91 -12.65 15.46 -1.70
C GLN A 91 -11.98 14.67 -2.82
N PHE A 92 -11.74 15.30 -3.97
CA PHE A 92 -11.06 14.69 -5.11
C PHE A 92 -9.60 14.33 -4.77
N PHE A 93 -8.80 15.29 -4.30
CA PHE A 93 -7.39 15.03 -3.97
C PHE A 93 -7.25 14.05 -2.81
N PHE A 94 -8.10 14.19 -1.78
CA PHE A 94 -8.15 13.26 -0.66
C PHE A 94 -8.48 11.83 -1.12
N GLY A 95 -9.49 11.70 -1.99
CA GLY A 95 -9.91 10.42 -2.55
C GLY A 95 -8.82 9.77 -3.39
N GLY A 96 -8.19 10.53 -4.29
CA GLY A 96 -7.10 10.05 -5.12
C GLY A 96 -5.90 9.57 -4.30
N LEU A 97 -5.50 10.32 -3.28
CA LEU A 97 -4.41 9.91 -2.37
C LEU A 97 -4.77 8.66 -1.56
N SER A 98 -5.97 8.63 -0.98
CA SER A 98 -6.43 7.45 -0.22
C SER A 98 -6.52 6.22 -1.11
N SER A 99 -6.95 6.38 -2.36
CA SER A 99 -7.06 5.31 -3.36
C SER A 99 -5.68 4.74 -3.68
N ALA A 100 -4.72 5.63 -3.97
CA ALA A 100 -3.33 5.25 -4.21
C ALA A 100 -2.70 4.54 -3.00
N TYR A 101 -2.96 5.02 -1.77
CA TYR A 101 -2.45 4.36 -0.57
C TYR A 101 -3.03 2.96 -0.41
N VAL A 102 -4.34 2.77 -0.60
CA VAL A 102 -4.94 1.42 -0.58
C VAL A 102 -4.28 0.52 -1.62
N ILE A 103 -4.08 1.00 -2.85
CA ILE A 103 -3.44 0.20 -3.91
C ILE A 103 -2.01 -0.19 -3.54
N TYR A 104 -1.16 0.76 -3.12
CA TYR A 104 0.23 0.46 -2.82
C TYR A 104 0.42 -0.37 -1.56
N PHE A 105 -0.34 -0.06 -0.50
CA PHE A 105 -0.28 -0.84 0.73
C PHE A 105 -0.85 -2.25 0.53
N SER A 106 -1.88 -2.44 -0.31
CA SER A 106 -2.44 -3.78 -0.57
C SER A 106 -1.42 -4.79 -1.08
N ARG A 107 -0.40 -4.33 -1.83
CA ARG A 107 0.68 -5.17 -2.33
C ARG A 107 1.68 -5.59 -1.25
N SER A 108 1.77 -4.80 -0.19
CA SER A 108 2.73 -4.99 0.90
C SER A 108 2.08 -5.61 2.15
N VAL A 109 0.76 -5.87 2.11
CA VAL A 109 0.01 -6.40 3.24
C VAL A 109 0.12 -7.91 3.28
N SER A 110 0.62 -8.42 4.40
CA SER A 110 0.46 -9.82 4.80
C SER A 110 -0.86 -10.00 5.57
N LEU A 111 -1.46 -11.19 5.50
CA LEU A 111 -2.74 -11.54 6.15
C LEU A 111 -2.68 -11.56 7.69
N SER A 112 -1.53 -11.24 8.31
CA SER A 112 -1.34 -11.33 9.76
C SER A 112 -1.39 -9.95 10.44
N LYS A 113 -0.24 -9.28 10.63
CA LYS A 113 -0.11 -8.08 11.47
C LYS A 113 -0.44 -6.78 10.75
N THR A 114 -0.12 -6.68 9.47
CA THR A 114 -0.24 -5.42 8.71
C THR A 114 -1.66 -5.12 8.23
N ALA A 115 -2.59 -6.08 8.39
CA ALA A 115 -3.98 -5.94 7.97
C ALA A 115 -4.71 -4.80 8.71
N THR A 116 -4.37 -4.53 9.97
CA THR A 116 -5.01 -3.47 10.76
C THR A 116 -4.85 -2.09 10.13
N PHE A 117 -3.62 -1.71 9.74
CA PHE A 117 -3.38 -0.42 9.08
C PHE A 117 -4.08 -0.36 7.73
N PHE A 118 -4.08 -1.46 6.98
CA PHE A 118 -4.76 -1.55 5.71
C PHE A 118 -6.28 -1.32 5.81
N PHE A 119 -6.94 -1.90 6.82
CA PHE A 119 -8.36 -1.65 7.07
C PHE A 119 -8.64 -0.18 7.43
N ILE A 120 -7.72 0.50 8.12
CA ILE A 120 -7.84 1.94 8.39
C ILE A 120 -7.80 2.72 7.08
N LEU A 121 -6.90 2.38 6.15
CA LEU A 121 -6.85 3.02 4.83
C LEU A 121 -8.13 2.78 4.02
N ILE A 122 -8.68 1.57 4.03
CA ILE A 122 -9.97 1.28 3.38
C ILE A 122 -11.09 2.10 4.02
N ALA A 123 -11.15 2.14 5.36
CA ALA A 123 -12.15 2.92 6.07
C ALA A 123 -12.03 4.41 5.75
N LEU A 124 -10.82 4.94 5.66
CA LEU A 124 -10.53 6.32 5.26
C LEU A 124 -10.99 6.61 3.83
N LEU A 125 -10.68 5.70 2.90
CA LEU A 125 -11.09 5.80 1.51
C LEU A 125 -12.62 5.77 1.37
N LEU A 126 -13.32 4.88 2.08
CA LEU A 126 -14.79 4.83 2.12
C LEU A 126 -15.40 6.06 2.83
N ALA A 127 -14.73 6.56 3.86
CA ALA A 127 -15.14 7.76 4.58
C ALA A 127 -15.07 9.01 3.70
N ASN A 128 -14.27 9.01 2.62
CA ASN A 128 -14.19 10.12 1.67
C ASN A 128 -15.55 10.56 1.13
N GLU A 129 -16.45 9.61 0.87
CA GLU A 129 -17.79 9.93 0.35
C GLU A 129 -18.60 10.79 1.34
N PHE A 130 -18.36 10.60 2.64
CA PHE A 130 -19.03 11.35 3.70
C PHE A 130 -18.32 12.68 4.01
N LEU A 131 -17.09 12.88 3.52
CA LEU A 131 -16.29 14.09 3.81
C LEU A 131 -16.89 15.35 3.22
N LYS A 132 -17.54 15.30 2.04
CA LYS A 132 -18.12 16.51 1.40
C LYS A 132 -18.99 17.33 2.35
N LYS A 133 -19.82 16.66 3.16
CA LYS A 133 -20.77 17.31 4.09
C LYS A 133 -20.14 17.71 5.42
N ARG A 134 -18.94 17.21 5.72
CA ARG A 134 -18.26 17.43 7.00
C ARG A 134 -16.91 18.14 6.87
N ILE A 135 -16.52 18.53 5.65
CA ILE A 135 -15.23 19.21 5.38
C ILE A 135 -15.15 20.57 6.08
N SER A 136 -16.30 21.21 6.32
CA SER A 136 -16.39 22.46 7.07
C SER A 136 -15.99 22.31 8.52
N ASN A 137 -16.06 21.11 9.09
CA ASN A 137 -15.54 20.86 10.43
C ASN A 137 -14.01 20.87 10.37
N LYS A 138 -13.42 21.99 10.77
CA LYS A 138 -11.97 22.21 10.71
C LYS A 138 -11.17 21.18 11.52
N TYR A 139 -11.72 20.66 12.63
CA TYR A 139 -11.07 19.58 13.39
C TYR A 139 -10.93 18.31 12.56
N LEU A 140 -12.01 17.90 11.86
CA LEU A 140 -11.99 16.75 10.98
C LEU A 140 -11.03 16.99 9.81
N GLN A 141 -11.13 18.15 9.16
CA GLN A 141 -10.30 18.51 8.00
C GLN A 141 -8.80 18.40 8.31
N PHE A 142 -8.32 19.04 9.38
CA PHE A 142 -6.89 19.01 9.75
C PHE A 142 -6.45 17.63 10.24
N SER A 143 -7.31 16.88 10.94
CA SER A 143 -7.01 15.50 11.38
C SER A 143 -6.79 14.57 10.20
N VAL A 144 -7.70 14.65 9.24
CA VAL A 144 -7.72 13.84 8.02
C VAL A 144 -6.55 14.23 7.11
N TYR A 145 -6.28 15.53 6.95
CA TYR A 145 -5.11 16.03 6.24
C TYR A 145 -3.81 15.54 6.88
N PHE A 146 -3.69 15.61 8.21
CA PHE A 146 -2.49 15.15 8.91
C PHE A 146 -2.24 13.66 8.70
N PHE A 147 -3.28 12.82 8.80
CA PHE A 147 -3.15 11.39 8.55
C PHE A 147 -2.68 11.08 7.13
N ILE A 148 -3.27 11.76 6.13
CA ILE A 148 -2.86 11.62 4.72
C ILE A 148 -1.44 12.12 4.49
N SER A 149 -1.07 13.26 5.08
CA SER A 149 0.27 13.82 4.98
C SER A 149 1.29 12.89 5.62
N PHE A 150 0.98 12.29 6.76
CA PHE A 150 1.87 11.36 7.43
C PHE A 150 2.11 10.15 6.54
N THR A 151 1.03 9.55 6.04
CA THR A 151 1.08 8.41 5.12
C THR A 151 1.87 8.75 3.85
N PHE A 152 1.66 9.95 3.29
CA PHE A 152 2.39 10.45 2.14
C PHE A 152 3.90 10.47 2.39
N PHE A 153 4.35 11.13 3.46
CA PHE A 153 5.77 11.28 3.73
C PHE A 153 6.43 9.96 4.10
N THR A 154 5.75 9.07 4.85
CA THR A 154 6.26 7.73 5.15
C THR A 154 6.44 6.86 3.92
N PHE A 155 5.73 7.16 2.85
CA PHE A 155 5.90 6.50 1.56
C PHE A 155 6.98 7.19 0.72
N MET A 156 6.90 8.52 0.61
CA MET A 156 7.63 9.31 -0.35
C MET A 156 9.12 9.48 0.01
N ILE A 157 9.43 9.69 1.29
CA ILE A 157 10.81 9.90 1.74
C ILE A 157 11.66 8.63 1.56
N PRO A 158 11.22 7.42 1.96
CA PRO A 158 11.98 6.19 1.69
C PRO A 158 12.28 5.97 0.20
N VAL A 159 11.37 6.35 -0.70
CA VAL A 159 11.58 6.24 -2.15
C VAL A 159 12.69 7.19 -2.62
N PHE A 160 12.70 8.44 -2.15
CA PHE A 160 13.74 9.41 -2.53
C PHE A 160 15.10 9.13 -1.90
N VAL A 161 15.11 8.72 -0.63
CA VAL A 161 16.34 8.40 0.12
C VAL A 161 16.90 7.03 -0.28
N LYS A 162 16.06 6.16 -0.87
CA LYS A 162 16.38 4.78 -1.27
C LYS A 162 16.78 3.89 -0.09
N ASP A 163 16.17 4.18 1.05
CA ASP A 163 16.39 3.45 2.29
C ASP A 163 15.13 3.45 3.14
N MET A 164 14.99 2.48 4.04
CA MET A 164 13.92 2.41 5.03
C MET A 164 14.44 1.99 6.39
N GLY A 165 13.69 2.35 7.42
CA GLY A 165 13.98 1.98 8.79
C GLY A 165 13.30 2.93 9.76
N LEU A 166 13.54 2.70 11.05
CA LEU A 166 12.97 3.50 12.12
C LEU A 166 13.34 4.99 11.99
N GLU A 167 14.60 5.29 11.67
CA GLU A 167 15.09 6.66 11.54
C GLU A 167 14.35 7.43 10.43
N ILE A 168 14.24 6.82 9.26
CA ILE A 168 13.57 7.42 8.09
C ILE A 168 12.07 7.57 8.34
N PHE A 169 11.46 6.59 9.02
CA PHE A 169 10.06 6.69 9.42
C PHE A 169 9.81 7.85 10.39
N ILE A 170 10.66 8.03 11.41
CA ILE A 170 10.57 9.15 12.35
C ILE A 170 10.77 10.48 11.64
N ILE A 171 11.79 10.60 10.78
CA ILE A 171 12.02 11.80 9.95
C ILE A 171 10.79 12.11 9.11
N SER A 172 10.18 11.10 8.49
CA SER A 172 8.96 11.26 7.70
C SER A 172 7.78 11.77 8.51
N GLY A 173 7.60 11.23 9.72
CA GLY A 173 6.60 11.70 10.66
C GLY A 173 6.82 13.14 11.09
N LEU A 174 8.07 13.54 11.38
CA LEU A 174 8.43 14.90 11.76
C LEU A 174 8.25 15.89 10.61
N VAL A 175 8.62 15.52 9.39
CA VAL A 175 8.39 16.35 8.18
C VAL A 175 6.89 16.55 7.97
N SER A 176 6.09 15.49 8.09
CA SER A 176 4.64 15.60 8.02
C SER A 176 4.09 16.52 9.10
N LEU A 177 4.48 16.32 10.37
CA LEU A 177 4.04 17.13 11.49
C LEU A 177 4.39 18.61 11.27
N GLY A 178 5.64 18.90 10.89
CA GLY A 178 6.09 20.24 10.56
C GLY A 178 5.26 20.89 9.45
N SER A 179 5.06 20.19 8.33
CA SER A 179 4.26 20.71 7.20
C SER A 179 2.81 21.00 7.59
N THR A 180 2.18 20.11 8.37
CA THR A 180 0.82 20.30 8.87
C THR A 180 0.74 21.46 9.86
N LEU A 181 1.69 21.58 10.79
CA LEU A 181 1.72 22.69 11.73
C LEU A 181 1.94 24.02 11.02
N VAL A 182 2.81 24.07 10.00
CA VAL A 182 2.99 25.27 9.17
C VAL A 182 1.68 25.65 8.48
N LEU A 183 1.00 24.71 7.80
CA LEU A 183 -0.30 24.97 7.18
C LEU A 183 -1.32 25.48 8.20
N LEU A 184 -1.42 24.80 9.34
CA LEU A 184 -2.37 25.15 10.41
C LEU A 184 -2.09 26.54 10.96
N LEU A 185 -0.85 26.86 11.28
CA LEU A 185 -0.47 28.16 11.84
C LEU A 185 -0.67 29.29 10.81
N LEU A 186 -0.34 29.05 9.54
CA LEU A 186 -0.60 30.02 8.47
C LEU A 186 -2.11 30.31 8.34
N ILE A 187 -2.96 29.28 8.35
CA ILE A 187 -4.41 29.47 8.32
C ILE A 187 -4.88 30.17 9.60
N TYR A 188 -4.46 29.71 10.78
CA TYR A 188 -4.85 30.28 12.06
C TYR A 188 -4.44 31.76 12.21
N TRP A 189 -3.29 32.16 11.68
CA TRP A 189 -2.86 33.56 11.71
C TRP A 189 -3.58 34.43 10.69
N THR A 190 -3.93 33.87 9.54
CA THR A 190 -4.53 34.65 8.46
C THR A 190 -6.05 34.67 8.43
N SER A 191 -6.72 33.68 9.03
CA SER A 191 -8.18 33.51 9.02
C SER A 191 -8.81 33.80 10.38
N PRO A 192 -9.47 34.97 10.57
CA PRO A 192 -10.23 35.27 11.77
C PRO A 192 -11.34 34.25 12.06
N SER A 193 -12.08 33.80 11.04
CA SER A 193 -13.13 32.79 11.20
C SER A 193 -12.60 31.47 11.73
N THR A 194 -11.43 31.02 11.26
CA THR A 194 -10.76 29.82 11.78
C THR A 194 -10.38 29.96 13.25
N ARG A 195 -9.88 31.13 13.67
CA ARG A 195 -9.56 31.38 15.09
C ARG A 195 -10.80 31.34 15.98
N ALA A 196 -11.94 31.81 15.48
CA ALA A 196 -13.19 31.81 16.23
C ALA A 196 -13.75 30.39 16.41
N GLU A 197 -13.57 29.52 15.43
CA GLU A 197 -14.13 28.15 15.45
C GLU A 197 -13.23 27.14 16.20
N ILE A 198 -11.91 27.31 16.13
CA ILE A 198 -10.96 26.31 16.64
C ILE A 198 -10.30 26.74 17.95
N ARG A 199 -10.30 25.85 18.92
CA ARG A 199 -9.40 25.92 20.09
C ARG A 199 -8.07 25.25 19.72
N LEU A 200 -7.04 26.06 19.50
CA LEU A 200 -5.72 25.58 19.05
C LEU A 200 -5.16 24.42 19.91
N PRO A 201 -5.21 24.46 21.26
CA PRO A 201 -4.71 23.35 22.08
C PRO A 201 -5.46 22.04 21.84
N LYS A 202 -6.79 22.10 21.61
CA LYS A 202 -7.59 20.92 21.31
C LYS A 202 -7.19 20.30 19.97
N LEU A 203 -6.97 21.13 18.96
CA LEU A 203 -6.56 20.64 17.65
C LEU A 203 -5.13 20.05 17.67
N LEU A 204 -4.20 20.71 18.36
CA LEU A 204 -2.84 20.20 18.57
C LEU A 204 -2.86 18.86 19.32
N ALA A 205 -3.72 18.70 20.33
CA ALA A 205 -3.89 17.44 21.04
C ALA A 205 -4.40 16.31 20.12
N ILE A 206 -5.33 16.60 19.20
CA ILE A 206 -5.80 15.62 18.20
C ILE A 206 -4.66 15.22 17.26
N ILE A 207 -3.89 16.18 16.74
CA ILE A 207 -2.73 15.90 15.86
C ILE A 207 -1.69 15.06 16.62
N ALA A 208 -1.37 15.41 17.86
CA ALA A 208 -0.43 14.66 18.70
C ALA A 208 -0.93 13.23 18.98
N THR A 209 -2.25 13.05 19.14
CA THR A 209 -2.88 11.73 19.33
C THR A 209 -2.72 10.87 18.08
N ILE A 210 -2.99 11.43 16.90
CA ILE A 210 -2.80 10.73 15.61
C ILE A 210 -1.32 10.41 15.40
N TYR A 211 -0.40 11.33 15.70
CA TYR A 211 1.04 11.12 15.57
C TYR A 211 1.48 9.95 16.43
N THR A 212 1.10 9.97 17.72
CA THR A 212 1.40 8.90 18.67
C THR A 212 0.81 7.57 18.21
N PHE A 213 -0.45 7.58 17.77
CA PHE A 213 -1.14 6.39 17.27
C PHE A 213 -0.40 5.75 16.09
N ILE A 214 -0.03 6.52 15.07
CA ILE A 214 0.68 5.98 13.90
C ILE A 214 2.08 5.48 14.28
N ASN A 215 2.79 6.17 15.18
CA ASN A 215 4.09 5.71 15.69
C ASN A 215 3.97 4.39 16.47
N LEU A 216 2.94 4.23 17.30
CA LEU A 216 2.67 2.96 17.97
C LEU A 216 2.41 1.84 16.96
N MET A 217 1.61 2.11 15.92
CA MET A 217 1.37 1.12 14.86
C MET A 217 2.66 0.69 14.16
N TYR A 218 3.58 1.62 13.89
CA TYR A 218 4.89 1.29 13.33
C TYR A 218 5.71 0.43 14.29
N PHE A 219 5.80 0.83 15.57
CA PHE A 219 6.56 0.09 16.59
C PHE A 219 6.04 -1.34 16.81
N PHE A 220 4.73 -1.55 16.68
CA PHE A 220 4.11 -2.88 16.75
C PHE A 220 4.13 -3.65 15.40
N ASN A 221 4.83 -3.15 14.38
CA ASN A 221 4.91 -3.72 13.04
C ASN A 221 3.53 -3.93 12.38
N LEU A 222 2.58 -3.04 12.65
CA LEU A 222 1.22 -3.05 12.08
C LEU A 222 1.16 -2.25 10.77
N ILE A 223 2.17 -1.43 10.47
CA ILE A 223 2.30 -0.72 9.19
C ILE A 223 3.19 -1.58 8.28
N PRO A 224 2.73 -1.93 7.07
CA PRO A 224 3.58 -2.69 6.16
C PRO A 224 4.79 -1.85 5.72
N PRO A 225 5.93 -2.49 5.43
CA PRO A 225 7.17 -1.84 5.01
C PRO A 225 7.09 -1.34 3.56
N VAL A 226 6.27 -0.34 3.29
CA VAL A 226 6.20 0.30 1.97
C VAL A 226 7.47 1.14 1.77
N PRO A 227 8.13 1.12 0.59
CA PRO A 227 7.70 0.63 -0.74
C PRO A 227 8.00 -0.83 -1.10
N LEU A 228 8.41 -1.69 -0.14
CA LEU A 228 8.74 -3.08 -0.43
C LEU A 228 7.51 -3.99 -0.40
N ALA A 229 7.43 -4.90 -1.36
CA ALA A 229 6.37 -5.90 -1.43
C ALA A 229 6.89 -7.23 -2.00
N LEU A 230 6.43 -8.36 -1.48
CA LEU A 230 6.68 -9.66 -2.13
C LEU A 230 5.86 -9.73 -3.42
N ASP A 231 6.53 -9.84 -4.56
CA ASP A 231 5.91 -9.98 -5.89
C ASP A 231 5.66 -11.46 -6.22
N TYR A 232 6.67 -12.31 -6.03
CA TYR A 232 6.55 -13.76 -6.19
C TYR A 232 7.28 -14.49 -5.07
N GLY A 233 6.69 -15.59 -4.58
CA GLY A 233 7.33 -16.49 -3.64
C GLY A 233 6.88 -17.93 -3.90
N MET A 234 7.82 -18.86 -4.00
CA MET A 234 7.51 -20.26 -4.34
C MET A 234 8.59 -21.24 -3.88
N VAL A 235 8.17 -22.47 -3.61
CA VAL A 235 9.06 -23.62 -3.38
C VAL A 235 9.49 -24.23 -4.72
N ALA A 236 10.74 -24.66 -4.82
CA ALA A 236 11.36 -25.15 -6.04
C ALA A 236 12.32 -26.32 -5.79
N HIS A 237 12.46 -27.19 -6.78
CA HIS A 237 13.38 -28.33 -6.79
C HIS A 237 14.78 -27.93 -7.24
N ARG A 238 14.84 -26.99 -8.17
CA ARG A 238 16.10 -26.53 -8.75
C ARG A 238 15.99 -25.08 -9.14
N ILE A 239 17.05 -24.34 -8.85
CA ILE A 239 17.24 -22.98 -9.33
C ILE A 239 18.56 -22.93 -10.08
N SER A 240 18.56 -22.36 -11.28
CA SER A 240 19.79 -22.08 -12.03
C SER A 240 19.78 -20.65 -12.53
N ILE A 241 20.94 -20.00 -12.46
CA ILE A 241 21.12 -18.63 -12.91
C ILE A 241 21.82 -18.68 -14.27
N LYS A 242 21.18 -18.14 -15.31
CA LYS A 242 21.78 -18.02 -16.66
C LYS A 242 21.53 -16.60 -17.17
N ASN A 243 22.58 -15.90 -17.61
CA ASN A 243 22.49 -14.54 -18.13
C ASN A 243 21.73 -13.56 -17.21
N HIS A 244 21.98 -13.63 -15.89
CA HIS A 244 21.29 -12.83 -14.86
C HIS A 244 19.78 -13.10 -14.74
N LYS A 245 19.28 -14.22 -15.28
CA LYS A 245 17.88 -14.67 -15.13
C LYS A 245 17.82 -15.91 -14.27
N TYR A 246 16.78 -16.00 -13.45
CA TYR A 246 16.51 -17.17 -12.60
C TYR A 246 15.62 -18.14 -13.35
N ILE A 247 16.09 -19.37 -13.51
CA ILE A 247 15.30 -20.49 -14.02
C ILE A 247 14.90 -21.31 -12.81
N VAL A 248 13.61 -21.27 -12.47
CA VAL A 248 13.05 -21.90 -11.28
C VAL A 248 12.21 -23.11 -11.70
N SER A 249 12.61 -24.31 -11.26
CA SER A 249 11.91 -25.57 -11.51
C SER A 249 11.00 -25.92 -10.34
N TYR A 250 9.71 -26.08 -10.60
CA TYR A 250 8.69 -26.29 -9.57
C TYR A 250 7.63 -27.31 -9.99
N GLU A 251 6.95 -27.89 -9.00
CA GLU A 251 5.83 -28.78 -9.27
C GLU A 251 4.58 -28.00 -9.65
N LYS A 252 4.07 -28.29 -10.85
CA LYS A 252 2.80 -27.73 -11.30
C LYS A 252 1.66 -28.32 -10.48
N HIS A 253 0.74 -27.47 -10.05
CA HIS A 253 -0.53 -27.89 -9.46
C HIS A 253 -1.34 -28.75 -10.45
N GLU A 254 -2.04 -29.78 -9.95
CA GLU A 254 -2.81 -30.72 -10.78
C GLU A 254 -4.12 -30.11 -11.31
N ASP A 255 -4.77 -29.24 -10.53
CA ASP A 255 -6.00 -28.54 -10.93
C ASP A 255 -5.77 -27.08 -11.35
N TYR A 256 -6.61 -26.58 -12.27
CA TYR A 256 -6.58 -25.19 -12.75
C TYR A 256 -7.12 -24.24 -11.66
N VAL A 257 -6.22 -23.61 -10.93
CA VAL A 257 -6.52 -22.57 -9.95
C VAL A 257 -6.09 -21.23 -10.57
N PHE A 258 -7.04 -20.39 -10.97
CA PHE A 258 -6.72 -19.16 -11.73
C PHE A 258 -5.81 -18.17 -10.99
N TRP A 259 -5.69 -18.30 -9.67
CA TRP A 259 -4.88 -17.42 -8.82
C TRP A 259 -3.55 -18.03 -8.34
N ARG A 260 -3.24 -19.30 -8.67
CA ARG A 260 -1.97 -19.94 -8.24
C ARG A 260 -1.51 -21.04 -9.21
N ASP A 261 -0.28 -20.90 -9.69
CA ASP A 261 0.30 -21.83 -10.67
C ASP A 261 1.16 -22.96 -10.07
N TYR A 262 1.51 -22.89 -8.78
CA TYR A 262 2.40 -23.86 -8.11
C TYR A 262 1.67 -24.74 -7.07
N SER A 263 2.17 -25.96 -6.87
CA SER A 263 1.70 -26.89 -5.85
C SER A 263 2.10 -26.44 -4.45
N LYS A 264 1.17 -26.56 -3.49
CA LYS A 264 1.51 -26.44 -2.06
C LYS A 264 2.23 -27.68 -1.55
N ARG A 265 2.07 -28.82 -2.20
CA ARG A 265 2.75 -30.08 -1.86
C ARG A 265 4.05 -30.16 -2.64
N PHE A 266 5.15 -30.32 -1.92
CA PHE A 266 6.49 -30.51 -2.44
C PHE A 266 6.89 -31.96 -2.20
N HIS A 267 7.09 -32.73 -3.28
CA HIS A 267 7.48 -34.12 -3.19
C HIS A 267 9.00 -34.21 -3.01
N TYR A 268 9.43 -34.48 -1.79
CA TYR A 268 10.84 -34.50 -1.40
C TYR A 268 11.45 -35.89 -1.61
N THR A 269 12.56 -35.93 -2.33
CA THR A 269 13.42 -37.11 -2.43
C THR A 269 14.57 -36.96 -1.43
N PRO A 270 14.97 -38.01 -0.69
CA PRO A 270 16.09 -37.92 0.24
C PRO A 270 17.35 -37.34 -0.42
N GLU A 271 18.07 -36.49 0.32
CA GLU A 271 19.27 -35.77 -0.13
C GLU A 271 19.05 -34.66 -1.18
N GLU A 272 17.81 -34.45 -1.63
CA GLU A 272 17.48 -33.31 -2.49
C GLU A 272 17.54 -31.99 -1.70
N ASN A 273 17.85 -30.89 -2.38
CA ASN A 273 17.73 -29.56 -1.80
C ASN A 273 16.30 -29.03 -1.99
N VAL A 274 15.73 -28.44 -0.94
CA VAL A 274 14.47 -27.70 -1.04
C VAL A 274 14.81 -26.23 -1.16
N TYR A 275 14.49 -25.62 -2.31
CA TYR A 275 14.73 -24.22 -2.56
C TYR A 275 13.46 -23.41 -2.32
N VAL A 276 13.61 -22.22 -1.76
CA VAL A 276 12.56 -21.20 -1.76
C VAL A 276 13.09 -19.99 -2.49
N PHE A 277 12.39 -19.63 -3.57
CA PHE A 277 12.64 -18.46 -4.39
C PHE A 277 11.70 -17.33 -3.98
N SER A 278 12.23 -16.11 -3.89
CA SER A 278 11.43 -14.90 -3.75
C SER A 278 11.87 -13.81 -4.73
N SER A 279 10.89 -13.05 -5.20
CA SER A 279 11.04 -11.81 -5.95
C SER A 279 10.31 -10.74 -5.16
N VAL A 280 11.05 -9.74 -4.69
CA VAL A 280 10.55 -8.63 -3.89
C VAL A 280 10.62 -7.38 -4.74
N PHE A 281 9.49 -6.72 -4.96
CA PHE A 281 9.47 -5.40 -5.57
C PHE A 281 10.12 -4.39 -4.61
N ALA A 282 10.99 -3.54 -5.17
CA ALA A 282 11.57 -2.42 -4.46
C ALA A 282 11.91 -1.28 -5.44
N PRO A 283 12.01 -0.03 -4.96
CA PRO A 283 12.54 1.06 -5.77
C PRO A 283 13.95 0.79 -6.29
N THR A 284 14.30 1.48 -7.38
CA THR A 284 15.64 1.38 -8.00
C THR A 284 16.75 1.77 -7.00
N ASP A 285 17.80 0.96 -6.93
CA ASP A 285 18.97 1.10 -6.03
C ASP A 285 18.69 1.04 -4.52
N PHE A 286 17.62 0.37 -4.09
CA PHE A 286 17.32 0.18 -2.67
C PHE A 286 18.38 -0.70 -1.97
N LYS A 287 18.92 -0.30 -0.81
CA LYS A 287 20.05 -1.01 -0.18
C LYS A 287 19.65 -1.73 1.11
N ARG A 288 18.90 -2.83 1.01
CA ARG A 288 18.57 -3.68 2.17
C ARG A 288 18.66 -5.15 1.80
N SER A 289 19.18 -5.98 2.71
CA SER A 289 19.16 -7.43 2.57
C SER A 289 17.81 -8.01 2.99
N ILE A 290 17.46 -9.12 2.34
CA ILE A 290 16.24 -9.88 2.62
C ILE A 290 16.67 -11.19 3.27
N ILE A 291 15.88 -11.62 4.25
CA ILE A 291 16.08 -12.84 5.00
C ILE A 291 14.89 -13.77 4.73
N HIS A 292 15.18 -15.03 4.44
CA HIS A 292 14.19 -16.10 4.53
C HIS A 292 14.25 -16.73 5.91
N ARG A 293 13.21 -16.51 6.70
CA ARG A 293 13.01 -17.16 8.00
C ARG A 293 12.22 -18.43 7.79
N TRP A 294 12.91 -19.56 7.86
CA TRP A 294 12.34 -20.89 7.72
C TRP A 294 11.70 -21.32 9.03
N LYS A 295 10.44 -21.71 8.95
CA LYS A 295 9.68 -22.26 10.05
C LYS A 295 9.10 -23.61 9.70
N TRP A 296 9.07 -24.48 10.68
CA TRP A 296 8.41 -25.77 10.61
C TRP A 296 7.28 -25.82 11.62
N TYR A 297 6.15 -26.38 11.23
CA TYR A 297 5.01 -26.53 12.12
C TYR A 297 5.23 -27.74 13.02
N ASN A 298 5.30 -27.50 14.34
CA ASN A 298 5.39 -28.57 15.32
C ASN A 298 3.98 -29.01 15.73
N ASP A 299 3.53 -30.15 15.20
CA ASP A 299 2.22 -30.73 15.49
C ASP A 299 2.01 -31.02 16.99
N SER A 300 3.07 -31.29 17.75
CA SER A 300 2.96 -31.58 19.19
C SER A 300 2.70 -30.34 20.04
N MET A 301 3.14 -29.18 19.59
CA MET A 301 3.00 -27.89 20.31
C MET A 301 1.96 -26.96 19.67
N GLU A 302 1.39 -27.37 18.54
CA GLU A 302 0.47 -26.58 17.70
C GLU A 302 1.02 -25.19 17.36
N LYS A 303 2.33 -25.10 17.11
CA LYS A 303 3.04 -23.83 16.90
C LYS A 303 4.09 -23.93 15.79
N TRP A 304 4.28 -22.81 15.09
CA TRP A 304 5.40 -22.62 14.18
C TRP A 304 6.69 -22.38 14.96
N GLU A 305 7.71 -23.19 14.68
CA GLU A 305 9.05 -23.05 15.26
C GLU A 305 10.02 -22.50 14.22
N ASN A 306 10.77 -21.46 14.58
CA ASN A 306 11.85 -20.95 13.73
C ASN A 306 12.97 -21.99 13.67
N VAL A 307 13.27 -22.47 12.47
CA VAL A 307 14.34 -23.43 12.21
C VAL A 307 15.64 -22.70 11.89
N GLU A 308 15.59 -21.73 10.98
CA GLU A 308 16.79 -21.01 10.54
C GLU A 308 16.43 -19.70 9.82
N ASP A 309 17.24 -18.67 10.02
CA ASP A 309 17.19 -17.41 9.27
C ASP A 309 18.35 -17.40 8.27
N ILE A 310 18.04 -17.44 6.98
CA ILE A 310 19.05 -17.45 5.90
C ILE A 310 18.90 -16.16 5.09
N GLY A 311 19.91 -15.29 5.17
CA GLY A 311 20.01 -14.10 4.33
C GLY A 311 20.51 -14.44 2.93
N PHE A 312 20.10 -13.68 1.93
CA PHE A 312 20.71 -13.72 0.61
C PHE A 312 21.04 -12.32 0.10
N GLU A 313 22.18 -12.20 -0.57
CA GLU A 313 22.56 -10.97 -1.27
C GLU A 313 21.77 -10.85 -2.57
N ILE A 314 21.39 -9.62 -2.90
CA ILE A 314 20.51 -9.36 -4.01
C ILE A 314 21.34 -9.07 -5.26
N THR A 315 21.09 -9.86 -6.31
CA THR A 315 21.54 -9.58 -7.66
C THR A 315 20.38 -9.07 -8.51
N GLY A 316 20.22 -7.74 -8.61
CA GLY A 316 19.17 -7.10 -9.40
C GLY A 316 18.95 -5.66 -8.96
N GLY A 317 18.70 -4.74 -9.89
CA GLY A 317 18.62 -3.33 -9.52
C GLY A 317 18.25 -2.34 -10.62
N ARG A 318 17.65 -2.78 -11.74
CA ARG A 318 17.25 -1.82 -12.78
C ARG A 318 15.76 -1.76 -13.08
N ASP A 319 14.99 -2.86 -13.02
CA ASP A 319 13.55 -2.76 -13.31
C ASP A 319 12.62 -3.81 -12.68
N GLU A 320 13.13 -4.94 -12.18
CA GLU A 320 12.29 -6.10 -11.86
C GLU A 320 12.34 -6.56 -10.39
N GLY A 321 12.87 -5.71 -9.51
CA GLY A 321 12.98 -5.98 -8.07
C GLY A 321 14.18 -6.83 -7.65
N PHE A 322 14.10 -7.30 -6.40
CA PHE A 322 15.11 -8.00 -5.63
C PHE A 322 14.80 -9.49 -5.70
N ARG A 323 15.67 -10.28 -6.34
CA ARG A 323 15.46 -11.72 -6.48
C ARG A 323 16.54 -12.48 -5.75
N GLY A 324 16.13 -13.59 -5.17
CA GLY A 324 17.06 -14.55 -4.63
C GLY A 324 16.37 -15.78 -4.12
N TYR A 325 17.19 -16.67 -3.56
CA TYR A 325 16.71 -17.91 -3.03
C TYR A 325 17.57 -18.35 -1.87
N THR A 326 16.98 -19.18 -1.04
CA THR A 326 17.68 -19.95 -0.01
C THR A 326 17.31 -21.40 -0.17
N TYR A 327 18.11 -22.29 0.38
CA TYR A 327 17.81 -23.72 0.35
C TYR A 327 18.13 -24.38 1.67
N LYS A 328 17.46 -25.50 1.92
CA LYS A 328 17.79 -26.42 3.01
C LYS A 328 17.95 -27.82 2.46
N ASN A 329 18.91 -28.53 3.04
CA ASN A 329 19.02 -29.98 2.93
C ASN A 329 18.47 -30.63 4.21
N ASN A 330 18.23 -31.94 4.17
CA ASN A 330 17.80 -32.72 5.34
C ASN A 330 16.55 -32.16 6.05
N VAL A 331 15.53 -31.83 5.26
CA VAL A 331 14.25 -31.32 5.75
C VAL A 331 13.36 -32.44 6.31
N LYS A 332 12.46 -32.08 7.22
CA LYS A 332 11.45 -33.00 7.77
C LYS A 332 10.16 -32.91 6.95
N PRO A 333 9.41 -34.02 6.82
CA PRO A 333 8.04 -33.97 6.30
C PRO A 333 7.12 -33.08 7.16
N GLY A 334 6.03 -32.59 6.57
CA GLY A 334 5.02 -31.77 7.24
C GLY A 334 4.93 -30.35 6.71
N GLN A 335 4.31 -29.45 7.47
CA GLN A 335 4.05 -28.07 7.03
C GLN A 335 5.25 -27.16 7.27
N TRP A 336 5.54 -26.34 6.26
CA TRP A 336 6.62 -25.37 6.25
C TRP A 336 6.11 -23.99 5.86
N GLU A 337 6.68 -22.98 6.50
CA GLU A 337 6.43 -21.58 6.27
C GLU A 337 7.78 -20.86 6.14
N VAL A 338 7.94 -20.06 5.09
CA VAL A 338 9.10 -19.19 4.94
C VAL A 338 8.63 -17.75 4.90
N ASP A 339 8.91 -17.01 5.97
CA ASP A 339 8.69 -15.57 5.98
C ASP A 339 9.82 -14.91 5.19
N VAL A 340 9.44 -14.08 4.22
CA VAL A 340 10.36 -13.17 3.54
C VAL A 340 10.37 -11.88 4.36
N VAL A 341 11.46 -11.64 5.09
CA VAL A 341 11.56 -10.53 6.04
C VAL A 341 12.72 -9.61 5.70
N THR A 342 12.55 -8.34 6.05
CA THR A 342 13.66 -7.37 6.08
C THR A 342 14.56 -7.62 7.30
N ASN A 343 15.75 -7.03 7.33
CA ASN A 343 16.65 -7.10 8.49
C ASN A 343 16.00 -6.56 9.78
N GLU A 344 15.08 -5.60 9.65
CA GLU A 344 14.34 -5.00 10.75
C GLU A 344 13.19 -5.90 11.26
N GLY A 345 13.01 -7.09 10.66
CA GLY A 345 12.00 -8.07 11.06
C GLY A 345 10.60 -7.78 10.50
N LEU A 346 10.48 -6.88 9.52
CA LEU A 346 9.22 -6.59 8.85
C LEU A 346 8.96 -7.65 7.77
N VAL A 347 7.79 -8.30 7.85
CA VAL A 347 7.38 -9.36 6.92
C VAL A 347 6.87 -8.74 5.63
N LEU A 348 7.52 -9.07 4.51
CA LEU A 348 7.15 -8.69 3.15
C LEU A 348 6.12 -9.65 2.54
N GLY A 349 6.19 -10.91 2.94
CA GLY A 349 5.28 -11.95 2.50
C GLY A 349 5.67 -13.31 3.06
N VAL A 350 4.85 -14.32 2.80
CA VAL A 350 4.98 -15.65 3.40
C VAL A 350 4.79 -16.72 2.33
N VAL A 351 5.73 -17.66 2.23
CA VAL A 351 5.64 -18.82 1.34
C VAL A 351 5.29 -20.04 2.18
N THR A 352 4.11 -20.63 1.94
CA THR A 352 3.64 -21.83 2.64
C THR A 352 3.62 -23.04 1.73
N PHE A 353 4.14 -24.16 2.22
CA PHE A 353 4.15 -25.44 1.51
C PHE A 353 4.20 -26.61 2.49
N GLU A 354 3.91 -27.80 2.00
CA GLU A 354 3.93 -29.06 2.73
C GLU A 354 4.95 -29.97 2.06
N ILE A 355 5.87 -30.51 2.85
CA ILE A 355 6.86 -31.48 2.38
C ILE A 355 6.30 -32.88 2.58
N VAL A 356 6.16 -33.62 1.48
CA VAL A 356 5.70 -35.01 1.46
C VAL A 356 6.84 -35.88 0.93
N MET A 357 7.15 -36.99 1.58
CA MET A 357 8.15 -37.93 1.09
C MET A 357 7.69 -38.53 -0.24
N SER A 358 8.55 -38.48 -1.25
CA SER A 358 8.31 -39.14 -2.53
C SER A 358 9.12 -40.42 -2.59
N ASP A 359 8.46 -41.53 -2.94
CA ASP A 359 9.18 -42.72 -3.37
C ASP A 359 9.79 -42.49 -4.75
N SER A 360 10.77 -43.30 -5.14
CA SER A 360 11.47 -43.20 -6.44
C SER A 360 10.55 -43.34 -7.67
N LEU A 361 9.29 -43.74 -7.46
CA LEU A 361 8.26 -43.92 -8.48
C LEU A 361 7.31 -42.71 -8.65
N THR A 362 7.42 -41.69 -7.80
CA THR A 362 6.55 -40.50 -7.89
C THR A 362 6.96 -39.62 -9.09
N VAL A 363 6.13 -39.57 -10.13
CA VAL A 363 6.38 -38.71 -11.30
C VAL A 363 6.12 -37.25 -10.94
N LYS A 364 7.19 -36.49 -10.67
CA LYS A 364 7.12 -35.04 -10.44
C LYS A 364 6.82 -34.33 -11.77
N LYS A 365 5.66 -33.67 -11.88
CA LYS A 365 5.34 -32.81 -13.04
C LYS A 365 6.02 -31.46 -12.90
N LEU A 366 7.31 -31.43 -13.19
CA LEU A 366 8.11 -30.22 -13.10
C LEU A 366 7.83 -29.28 -14.28
N LYS A 367 7.75 -27.98 -13.97
CA LYS A 367 7.76 -26.89 -14.94
C LYS A 367 8.86 -25.92 -14.59
N GLU A 368 9.41 -25.29 -15.62
CA GLU A 368 10.37 -24.20 -15.45
C GLU A 368 9.67 -22.85 -15.69
N LYS A 369 9.96 -21.88 -14.83
CA LYS A 369 9.59 -20.48 -15.01
C LYS A 369 10.84 -19.62 -15.02
N LEU A 370 10.88 -18.70 -15.96
CA LEU A 370 11.93 -17.69 -16.10
C LEU A 370 11.51 -16.43 -15.34
N PHE A 371 12.43 -15.93 -14.52
CA PHE A 371 12.32 -14.65 -13.82
C PHE A 371 13.50 -13.75 -14.16
#